data_AF-A0A177NMT9-F1
#
_entry.id   AF-A0A177NMT9-F1
#
_cell.length_a   1.000
_cell.length_b   1.000
_cell.length_c   1.000
_cell.angle_alpha   90.00
_cell.angle_beta   90.00
_cell.angle_gamma   90.00
#
_symmetry.space_group_name_H-M   'P 1'
#
loop_
_entity.id
_entity.type
_entity.pdbx_description
1 polymer ?
#
loop_
_entity_poly.entity_id
_entity_poly.type
_entity_poly.pdbx_seq_one_letter_code
_entity_poly.pdbx_strand_id
1 'polypeptide(L)'
;MKAPNHTFAKMTDDIELTYSPLNCTVSKDGCTIEINIFKSADTNWFLEIIDQNNYSTCWEDQFETDQLAFDEAMSAIEEEGVLAFVEPTEGEAFH
;
A
#
# COMPACT_ATOMS: atom_id res chain seq x y z
N MET A 1 12.26 12.91 -41.27
CA MET A 1 13.03 12.19 -40.24
C MET A 1 12.55 12.66 -38.88
N LYS A 2 11.90 11.79 -38.11
CA LYS A 2 11.58 11.98 -36.68
C LYS A 2 11.86 10.63 -36.02
N ALA A 3 12.79 10.62 -35.08
CA ALA A 3 13.07 9.46 -34.22
C ALA A 3 11.88 9.23 -33.26
N PRO A 4 11.74 8.02 -32.69
CA PRO A 4 10.48 7.55 -32.13
C PRO A 4 10.22 8.20 -30.77
N ASN A 5 9.00 8.69 -30.56
CA ASN A 5 8.53 8.90 -29.20
C ASN A 5 8.32 7.51 -28.61
N HIS A 6 9.23 7.10 -27.74
CA HIS A 6 9.01 6.05 -26.77
C HIS A 6 7.94 6.56 -25.79
N THR A 7 6.69 6.56 -26.25
CA THR A 7 5.55 6.58 -25.36
C THR A 7 5.63 5.25 -24.62
N PHE A 8 5.95 5.29 -23.33
CA PHE A 8 5.61 4.21 -22.38
C PHE A 8 4.08 4.08 -22.41
N ALA A 9 3.57 3.48 -23.47
CA ALA A 9 2.17 3.22 -23.66
C ALA A 9 1.85 2.03 -22.75
N LYS A 10 1.34 2.35 -21.55
CA LYS A 10 0.21 1.67 -20.96
C LYS A 10 0.24 0.14 -21.15
N MET A 11 1.21 -0.51 -20.51
CA MET A 11 1.15 -1.96 -20.22
C MET A 11 0.55 -2.12 -18.82
N THR A 12 -0.65 -1.57 -18.62
CA THR A 12 -1.57 -2.18 -17.65
C THR A 12 -2.30 -3.24 -18.46
N ASP A 13 -1.65 -4.40 -18.58
CA ASP A 13 -2.41 -5.64 -18.74
C ASP A 13 -3.51 -5.58 -17.68
N ASP A 14 -4.76 -5.84 -18.05
CA ASP A 14 -5.90 -5.79 -17.13
C ASP A 14 -5.75 -6.89 -16.06
N ILE A 15 -4.80 -6.70 -15.13
CA ILE A 15 -4.55 -7.61 -14.03
C ILE A 15 -5.79 -7.54 -13.15
N GLU A 16 -6.61 -8.58 -13.20
CA GLU A 16 -7.77 -8.73 -12.33
C GLU A 16 -7.29 -8.91 -10.89
N LEU A 17 -7.37 -7.83 -10.11
CA LEU A 17 -7.09 -7.85 -8.68
C LEU A 17 -8.36 -8.23 -7.92
N THR A 18 -8.22 -9.20 -7.03
CA THR A 18 -9.20 -9.51 -5.98
C THR A 18 -8.80 -8.80 -4.70
N TYR A 19 -9.70 -8.00 -4.15
CA TYR A 19 -9.50 -7.29 -2.89
C TYR A 19 -10.12 -8.06 -1.72
N SER A 20 -9.47 -8.04 -0.57
CA SER A 20 -9.98 -8.67 0.64
C SER A 20 -11.15 -7.86 1.23
N PRO A 21 -12.14 -8.52 1.84
CA PRO A 21 -13.13 -7.85 2.68
C PRO A 21 -12.53 -7.24 3.97
N LEU A 22 -11.28 -7.57 4.31
CA LEU A 22 -10.55 -7.02 5.46
C LEU A 22 -9.89 -5.66 5.17
N ASN A 23 -9.95 -5.19 3.91
CA ASN A 23 -9.51 -3.84 3.58
C ASN A 23 -10.28 -2.84 4.44
N CYS A 24 -9.53 -1.97 5.13
CA CYS A 24 -10.15 -1.00 6.01
C CYS A 24 -9.29 0.25 6.17
N THR A 25 -9.94 1.32 6.61
CA THR A 25 -9.28 2.57 6.94
C THR A 25 -9.14 2.67 8.46
N VAL A 26 -7.93 2.96 8.91
CA VAL A 26 -7.61 3.18 10.32
C VAL A 26 -7.26 4.64 10.52
N SER A 27 -7.99 5.31 11.41
CA SER A 27 -7.69 6.68 11.83
C SER A 27 -7.27 6.71 13.30
N LYS A 28 -6.07 7.21 13.57
CA LYS A 28 -5.50 7.29 14.93
C LYS A 28 -4.62 8.52 15.05
N ASP A 29 -4.74 9.25 16.16
CA ASP A 29 -3.93 10.43 16.48
C ASP A 29 -3.91 11.53 15.41
N GLY A 30 -5.01 11.67 14.64
CA GLY A 30 -5.13 12.64 13.55
C GLY A 30 -4.52 12.18 12.22
N CYS A 31 -3.91 10.99 12.18
CA CYS A 31 -3.45 10.34 10.97
C CYS A 31 -4.50 9.34 10.47
N THR A 32 -4.59 9.20 9.15
CA THR A 32 -5.44 8.21 8.50
C THR A 32 -4.59 7.39 7.54
N ILE A 33 -4.70 6.08 7.67
CA ILE A 33 -4.09 5.09 6.77
C ILE A 33 -5.15 4.12 6.26
N GLU A 34 -4.92 3.56 5.09
CA GLU A 34 -5.73 2.55 4.43
C GLU A 34 -4.93 1.26 4.34
N ILE A 35 -5.46 0.19 4.91
CA ILE A 35 -4.91 -1.17 4.79
C ILE A 35 -5.55 -1.79 3.56
N ASN A 36 -4.74 -2.01 2.52
CA ASN A 36 -5.12 -2.64 1.27
C ASN A 36 -4.51 -4.03 1.16
N ILE A 37 -5.39 -5.02 1.11
CA ILE A 37 -5.01 -6.43 0.95
C ILE A 37 -5.61 -6.92 -0.36
N PHE A 38 -4.76 -7.37 -1.26
CA PHE A 38 -5.17 -7.75 -2.62
C PHE A 38 -4.33 -8.89 -3.17
N LYS A 39 -4.83 -9.55 -4.21
CA LYS A 39 -4.07 -10.56 -4.96
C LYS A 39 -4.48 -10.60 -6.42
N SER A 40 -3.61 -11.14 -7.25
CA SER A 40 -3.90 -11.54 -8.63
C SER A 40 -4.34 -13.01 -8.67
N ALA A 41 -4.80 -13.48 -9.84
CA ALA A 41 -5.27 -14.85 -10.02
C ALA A 41 -4.24 -15.94 -9.61
N ASP A 42 -2.95 -15.68 -9.84
CA ASP A 42 -1.86 -16.64 -9.65
C ASP A 42 -0.90 -16.27 -8.51
N THR A 43 -1.28 -15.35 -7.62
CA THR A 43 -0.45 -14.91 -6.50
C THR A 43 -1.12 -15.14 -5.15
N ASN A 44 -0.29 -15.12 -4.10
CA ASN A 44 -0.77 -14.98 -2.73
C ASN A 44 -1.18 -13.52 -2.46
N TRP A 45 -1.62 -13.26 -1.23
CA TRP A 45 -2.08 -11.94 -0.82
C TRP A 45 -0.91 -10.98 -0.61
N PHE A 46 -1.03 -9.79 -1.16
CA PHE A 46 -0.17 -8.65 -0.91
C PHE A 46 -0.80 -7.76 0.14
N LEU A 47 0.06 -7.09 0.90
CA LEU A 47 -0.30 -6.06 1.86
C LEU A 47 0.31 -4.73 1.41
N GLU A 48 -0.52 -3.71 1.42
CA GLU A 48 -0.15 -2.33 1.17
C GLU A 48 -0.81 -1.45 2.24
N ILE A 49 -0.06 -0.56 2.87
CA ILE A 49 -0.60 0.50 3.72
C ILE A 49 -0.40 1.83 3.00
N ILE A 50 -1.49 2.56 2.79
CA ILE A 50 -1.47 3.85 2.12
C ILE A 50 -1.87 4.94 3.11
N ASP A 51 -1.10 6.01 3.23
CA ASP A 51 -1.49 7.14 4.06
C ASP A 51 -2.43 8.13 3.33
N GLN A 52 -2.90 9.13 4.08
CA GLN A 52 -3.73 10.22 3.56
C GLN A 52 -3.07 11.07 2.45
N ASN A 53 -1.76 10.96 2.26
CA ASN A 53 -0.96 11.64 1.25
C ASN A 53 -0.66 10.76 0.03
N ASN A 54 -1.23 9.54 -0.03
CA ASN A 54 -0.94 8.50 -1.01
C ASN A 54 0.50 7.97 -0.96
N TYR A 55 1.19 8.12 0.17
CA TYR A 55 2.42 7.38 0.44
C TYR A 55 2.05 5.93 0.72
N SER A 56 2.67 5.01 -0.03
CA SER A 56 2.40 3.58 0.05
C SER A 56 3.60 2.85 0.64
N THR A 57 3.33 2.05 1.66
CA THR A 57 4.24 1.06 2.21
C THR A 57 3.76 -0.31 1.77
N CYS A 58 4.56 -0.99 0.95
CA CYS A 58 4.28 -2.35 0.49
C CYS A 58 5.21 -3.35 1.14
N TRP A 59 4.68 -4.52 1.49
CA TRP A 59 5.46 -5.64 1.96
C TRP A 59 6.06 -6.42 0.78
N GLU A 60 7.30 -6.89 0.92
CA GLU A 60 7.95 -7.73 -0.10
C GLU A 60 7.42 -9.17 -0.06
N ASP A 61 7.05 -9.65 1.13
CA ASP A 61 6.51 -10.98 1.35
C ASP A 61 5.02 -11.07 0.98
N GLN A 62 4.61 -12.26 0.50
CA GLN A 62 3.21 -12.56 0.24
C GLN A 62 2.62 -13.45 1.34
N PHE A 63 1.34 -13.25 1.62
CA PHE A 63 0.63 -13.94 2.69
C PHE A 63 -0.31 -15.01 2.12
N GLU A 64 -0.35 -16.18 2.76
CA GLU A 64 -1.21 -17.29 2.31
C GLU A 64 -2.71 -16.93 2.42
N THR A 65 -3.07 -16.10 3.39
CA THR A 65 -4.45 -15.64 3.61
C THR A 65 -4.47 -14.12 3.79
N ASP A 66 -5.62 -13.52 3.48
CA ASP A 66 -5.87 -12.11 3.75
C ASP A 66 -5.86 -11.80 5.26
N GLN A 67 -6.27 -12.76 6.09
CA GLN A 67 -6.17 -12.61 7.55
C GLN A 67 -4.72 -12.47 8.02
N LEU A 68 -3.78 -13.25 7.48
CA LEU A 68 -2.36 -13.13 7.83
C LEU A 68 -1.78 -11.78 7.40
N ALA A 69 -2.16 -11.28 6.22
CA ALA A 69 -1.80 -9.94 5.78
C ALA A 69 -2.38 -8.86 6.72
N PHE A 70 -3.63 -9.01 7.13
CA PHE A 70 -4.27 -8.08 8.06
C PHE A 70 -3.62 -8.09 9.44
N ASP A 71 -3.33 -9.27 9.99
CA ASP A 71 -2.69 -9.42 11.30
C ASP A 71 -1.29 -8.81 11.29
N GLU A 72 -0.52 -8.98 10.21
CA GLU A 72 0.78 -8.33 10.02
C GLU A 72 0.66 -6.80 10.00
N ALA A 73 -0.29 -6.25 9.24
CA ALA A 73 -0.54 -4.81 9.20
C ALA A 73 -0.83 -4.25 10.60
N MET A 74 -1.70 -4.93 11.34
CA MET A 74 -2.06 -4.54 12.70
C MET A 74 -0.90 -4.65 13.68
N SER A 75 -0.09 -5.71 13.57
CA SER A 75 1.12 -5.91 14.37
C SER A 75 2.13 -4.79 14.12
N ALA A 76 2.40 -4.46 12.85
CA ALA A 76 3.32 -3.40 12.49
C ALA A 76 2.84 -2.02 12.98
N ILE A 77 1.53 -1.73 12.88
CA ILE A 77 0.92 -0.51 13.44
C ILE A 77 1.02 -0.48 14.97
N GLU A 78 0.91 -1.61 15.65
CA GLU A 78 1.03 -1.70 17.11
C GLU A 78 2.48 -1.52 17.58
N GLU A 79 3.45 -2.11 16.88
CA GLU A 79 4.87 -2.09 17.22
C GLU A 79 5.56 -0.76 16.85
N GLU A 80 5.32 -0.26 15.64
CA GLU A 80 6.00 0.95 15.12
C GLU A 80 5.18 2.22 15.34
N GLY A 81 3.85 2.07 15.49
CA GLY A 81 2.91 3.18 15.54
C GLY A 81 2.48 3.66 14.16
N VAL A 82 1.28 4.26 14.10
CA VAL A 82 0.67 4.74 12.84
C VAL A 82 1.54 5.76 12.09
N LEU A 83 2.34 6.55 12.81
CA LEU A 83 3.20 7.57 12.22
C LEU A 83 4.37 7.00 11.41
N ALA A 84 4.75 5.74 11.64
CA ALA A 84 5.80 5.08 10.84
C ALA A 84 5.36 4.85 9.38
N PHE A 85 4.05 4.81 9.14
CA PHE A 85 3.44 4.55 7.82
C PHE A 85 2.90 5.81 7.14
N VAL A 86 3.16 6.98 7.72
CA VAL A 86 2.71 8.27 7.18
C VAL A 86 3.95 9.04 6.73
N GLU A 87 3.96 9.51 5.48
CA GLU A 87 5.06 10.35 5.03
C GLU A 87 5.05 11.65 5.83
N PRO A 88 6.19 12.05 6.46
CA PRO A 88 6.26 13.34 7.11
C PRO A 88 6.05 14.41 6.05
N THR A 89 4.90 15.09 6.10
CA THR A 89 4.60 16.20 5.19
C THR A 89 5.78 17.18 5.24
N GLU A 90 6.48 17.37 4.12
CA GLU A 90 7.60 18.32 4.03
C GLU A 90 7.16 19.69 4.56
N GLY A 91 7.58 19.99 5.79
CA GLY A 91 7.15 21.18 6.53
C GLY A 91 7.99 21.47 7.76
N GLU A 92 8.82 20.53 8.22
CA GLU A 92 9.78 20.75 9.32
C GLU A 92 11.20 20.24 8.99
N ALA A 93 11.61 20.33 7.73
CA ALA A 93 13.04 20.49 7.44
C ALA A 93 13.42 21.95 7.78
N PHE A 94 13.60 22.23 9.08
CA PHE A 94 14.22 23.47 9.52
C PHE A 94 15.60 23.57 8.87
N HIS A 95 15.76 24.54 7.97
CA HIS A 95 17.06 24.98 7.48
C HIS A 95 17.40 26.34 8.08
#